data_AF-A0AAW5QYH1-F1
#
_entry.id   AF-A0AAW5QYH1-F1
#
_cell.length_a   1.000
_cell.length_b   1.000
_cell.length_c   1.000
_cell.angle_alpha   90.00
_cell.angle_beta   90.00
_cell.angle_gamma   90.00
#
_symmetry.space_group_name_H-M   'P 1'
#
loop_
_entity.id
_entity.type
_entity.pdbx_description
1 polymer ?
#
loop_
_entity_poly.entity_id
_entity_poly.type
_entity_poly.pdbx_seq_one_letter_code
_entity_poly.pdbx_strand_id
1 'polypeptide(L)' 'MTPMTQRARAVLLTAVGFFATIAAVATPAMACPEGETRFRNGVQYTCTCYTGGNGKKTCLWQAD' A
#
# COMPACT_ATOMS: atom_id res chain seq x y z
N MET A 1 21.17 -21.34 52.12
CA MET A 1 20.42 -22.33 51.32
C MET A 1 19.64 -21.58 50.25
N THR A 2 19.92 -21.88 48.98
CA THR A 2 19.32 -21.33 47.74
C THR A 2 17.85 -21.79 47.57
N PRO A 3 16.98 -21.07 46.83
CA PRO A 3 16.98 -21.22 45.36
C PRO A 3 16.87 -19.91 44.54
N MET A 4 17.54 -19.96 43.39
CA MET A 4 17.32 -19.18 42.17
C MET A 4 15.94 -19.47 41.58
N THR A 5 15.19 -18.48 41.08
CA THR A 5 14.17 -18.53 40.01
C THR A 5 13.38 -17.20 40.03
N GLN A 6 12.88 -16.56 38.98
CA GLN A 6 12.77 -16.81 37.54
C GLN A 6 12.35 -15.47 36.91
N ARG A 7 12.84 -15.17 35.70
CA ARG A 7 12.41 -14.01 34.91
C ARG A 7 10.95 -14.17 34.51
N ALA A 8 10.11 -13.14 34.70
CA ALA A 8 8.81 -13.07 34.04
C ALA A 8 8.59 -11.66 33.48
N ARG A 9 8.88 -11.53 32.19
CA ARG A 9 8.42 -10.44 31.32
C ARG A 9 6.90 -10.51 31.21
N ALA A 10 6.22 -9.36 31.19
CA ALA A 10 5.10 -9.11 30.28
C ALA A 10 4.53 -7.70 30.51
N VAL A 11 4.98 -6.76 29.68
CA VAL A 11 4.28 -5.50 29.41
C VAL A 11 3.11 -5.84 28.48
N LEU A 12 1.87 -5.72 28.93
CA LEU A 12 0.66 -5.76 28.08
C LEU A 12 0.09 -4.34 28.01
N LEU A 13 0.35 -3.61 26.92
CA LEU A 13 -0.55 -3.47 25.76
C LEU A 13 -1.83 -2.67 26.06
N THR A 14 -1.70 -1.35 26.19
CA THR A 14 -2.79 -0.39 26.04
C THR A 14 -2.95 -0.02 24.56
N ALA A 15 -3.88 -0.66 23.85
CA ALA A 15 -4.20 -0.28 22.47
C ALA A 15 -5.65 -0.64 22.10
N VAL A 16 -6.59 0.27 22.35
CA VAL A 16 -7.86 0.37 21.62
C VAL A 16 -8.19 1.87 21.65
N GLY A 17 -8.28 2.65 20.58
CA GLY A 17 -8.50 2.34 19.18
C GLY A 17 -9.45 3.44 18.67
N PHE A 18 -8.91 4.64 18.42
CA PHE A 18 -9.67 5.77 17.91
C PHE A 18 -9.86 5.55 16.39
N PHE A 19 -10.97 4.90 16.02
CA PHE A 19 -11.35 4.62 14.63
C PHE A 19 -11.76 5.93 13.93
N ALA A 20 -10.79 6.63 13.34
CA ALA A 20 -11.05 7.66 12.33
C ALA A 20 -11.20 6.98 10.95
N THR A 21 -12.43 6.66 10.57
CA THR A 21 -12.74 6.17 9.22
C THR A 21 -12.73 7.35 8.24
N ILE A 22 -11.58 7.60 7.61
CA ILE A 22 -11.53 8.44 6.42
C ILE A 22 -11.96 7.55 5.25
N ALA A 23 -13.19 7.74 4.77
CA ALA A 23 -13.68 7.10 3.57
C ALA A 23 -12.84 7.58 2.38
N ALA A 24 -11.86 6.77 1.96
CA ALA A 24 -11.13 6.99 0.73
C ALA A 24 -12.10 6.84 -0.45
N VAL A 25 -12.41 7.96 -1.10
CA VAL A 25 -13.09 7.97 -2.39
C VAL A 25 -12.19 7.31 -3.42
N ALA A 26 -12.32 6.00 -3.59
CA ALA A 26 -11.70 5.26 -4.67
C ALA A 26 -12.47 5.57 -5.96
N THR A 27 -12.22 6.73 -6.57
CA THR A 27 -12.51 6.91 -7.99
C THR A 27 -11.71 5.86 -8.74
N PRO A 28 -12.32 5.01 -9.59
CA PRO A 28 -11.59 4.03 -10.37
C PRO A 28 -10.72 4.79 -11.36
N ALA A 29 -9.45 4.97 -10.98
CA ALA A 29 -8.46 5.60 -11.80
C ALA A 29 -8.20 4.66 -13.01
N MET A 30 -8.89 4.92 -14.12
CA MET A 30 -8.21 4.83 -15.41
C MET A 30 -7.11 5.90 -15.37
N ALA A 31 -6.02 5.59 -14.66
CA ALA A 31 -4.98 6.55 -14.32
C ALA A 31 -4.23 7.04 -15.55
N CYS A 32 -4.35 6.31 -16.67
CA CYS A 32 -3.77 6.63 -17.95
C CYS A 32 -4.31 5.74 -19.08
N PRO A 33 -4.28 6.19 -20.34
CA PRO A 33 -4.48 5.36 -21.52
C PRO A 33 -3.27 4.45 -21.76
N GLU A 34 -3.53 3.19 -22.10
CA GLU A 34 -2.49 2.20 -22.37
C GLU A 34 -1.54 2.67 -23.48
N GLY A 35 -0.23 2.59 -23.22
CA GLY A 35 0.81 3.01 -24.17
C GLY A 35 1.04 4.51 -24.24
N GLU A 36 0.31 5.34 -23.49
CA GLU A 36 0.64 6.77 -23.39
C GLU A 36 1.99 6.95 -22.69
N THR A 37 2.87 7.77 -23.27
CA THR A 37 4.15 8.16 -22.68
C THR A 37 4.13 9.62 -22.26
N ARG A 38 4.58 9.93 -21.05
CA ARG A 38 4.68 11.31 -20.53
C ARG A 38 6.04 11.56 -19.92
N PHE A 39 6.58 12.75 -20.14
CA PHE A 39 7.80 13.18 -19.46
C PHE A 39 7.45 14.06 -18.28
N ARG A 40 7.93 13.72 -17.08
CA ARG A 40 7.82 14.56 -15.89
C ARG A 40 9.16 14.61 -15.18
N ASN A 41 9.64 15.81 -14.91
CA ASN A 41 10.93 16.05 -14.24
C ASN A 41 12.12 15.33 -14.90
N GLY A 42 12.12 15.24 -16.23
CA GLY A 42 13.18 14.56 -17.00
C GLY A 42 13.10 13.04 -17.02
N VAL A 43 12.10 12.43 -16.36
CA VAL A 43 11.84 10.99 -16.37
C VAL A 43 10.69 10.68 -17.34
N GLN A 44 10.86 9.67 -18.19
CA GLN A 44 9.79 9.15 -19.03
C GLN A 44 8.92 8.21 -18.21
N TYR A 45 7.60 8.42 -18.26
CA TYR A 45 6.61 7.54 -17.67
C TYR A 45 5.77 6.94 -18.78
N THR A 46 5.71 5.62 -18.86
CA THR A 46 4.89 4.88 -19.81
C THR A 46 3.72 4.25 -19.08
N CYS A 47 2.50 4.51 -19.54
CA CYS A 47 1.32 3.87 -18.99
C CYS A 47 1.25 2.42 -19.44
N THR A 48 1.35 1.50 -18.50
CA THR A 48 1.17 0.07 -18.74
C THR A 48 -0.05 -0.44 -18.00
N CYS A 49 -0.89 -1.21 -18.68
CA CYS A 49 -2.06 -1.82 -18.09
C CYS A 49 -1.87 -3.32 -17.90
N TYR A 50 -2.34 -3.82 -16.77
CA TYR A 50 -2.29 -5.22 -16.39
C TYR A 50 -3.69 -5.69 -16.05
N THR A 51 -4.04 -6.90 -16.48
CA THR A 51 -5.29 -7.55 -16.07
C THR A 51 -4.98 -8.39 -14.83
N GLY A 52 -5.53 -7.97 -13.69
CA GLY A 52 -5.39 -8.73 -12.44
C GLY A 52 -6.14 -10.06 -12.49
N GLY A 53 -5.82 -10.97 -11.57
CA GLY A 53 -6.45 -12.31 -11.49
C GLY A 53 -7.97 -12.29 -11.23
N ASN A 54 -8.54 -11.13 -10.91
CA ASN A 54 -9.97 -10.87 -10.79
C ASN A 54 -10.62 -10.36 -12.10
N GLY A 55 -9.88 -10.38 -13.22
CA GLY A 55 -10.33 -9.90 -14.52
C GLY A 55 -10.40 -8.37 -14.66
N LYS A 56 -9.98 -7.60 -13.65
CA LYS A 56 -9.99 -6.14 -13.71
C LYS A 56 -8.71 -5.63 -14.38
N LYS A 57 -8.88 -4.75 -15.36
CA LYS A 57 -7.77 -4.00 -15.98
C LYS A 57 -7.36 -2.85 -15.08
N THR A 58 -6.10 -2.77 -14.72
CA THR A 58 -5.51 -1.68 -13.93
C THR A 58 -4.36 -1.07 -14.71
N CYS A 59 -4.41 0.23 -14.94
CA CYS A 59 -3.40 0.98 -15.67
C CYS A 59 -2.58 1.83 -14.70
N LEU A 60 -1.25 1.75 -14.81
CA LEU A 60 -0.31 2.43 -13.92
C LEU A 60 0.79 3.10 -14.76
N TRP A 61 1.25 4.26 -14.31
CA TRP A 61 2.43 4.91 -14.87
C TRP A 61 3.69 4.18 -14.38
N GLN A 62 4.44 3.60 -15.30
CA GLN A 62 5.76 3.02 -15.05
C GLN A 62 6.82 4.04 -15.44
N ALA A 63 7.76 4.34 -14.55
CA ALA A 63 8.93 5.13 -14.91
C ALA A 63 9.91 4.24 -15.70
N ASP A 64 10.46 4.79 -16.79
CA ASP A 64 11.66 4.26 -17.46
C ASP A 64 12.93 4.68 -16.70
#